data_AF-A0A2A8ZVC2-F1
#
_entry.id   AF-A0A2A8ZVC2-F1
#
_cell.length_a   1.000
_cell.length_b   1.000
_cell.length_c   1.000
_cell.angle_alpha   90.00
_cell.angle_beta   90.00
_cell.angle_gamma   90.00
#
_symmetry.space_group_name_H-M   'P 1'
#
loop_
_entity.id
_entity.type
_entity.pdbx_description
1 polymer ?
#
loop_
_entity_poly.entity_id
_entity_poly.type
_entity_poly.pdbx_seq_one_letter_code
_entity_poly.pdbx_strand_id
1 'polypeptide(L)'
;MNQKVKKRLYKALPVGVALGVLCGSNLITSENKVSATVDASTGGTIIKALGSLYTAFLQEPLINATELYDAEHYYIDNLQNVGFVAPDFKIGEFALTVYDYNKSASYHETFTITYPDGTSENKTLYHGQQLIITQPGVSFNMSHNDGVTSTVTVTQNMLDNGNLSICRTNFQTFFLKKYDQTKINSRWISNYFPNDHHAAFPSNRSIYFERLNDTQKKIATITAEPVSSSEFGGAIVWSS
;
A
#
# COMPACT_ATOMS: atom_id res chain seq x y z
N MET A 1 23.93 61.05 27.25
CA MET A 1 23.80 60.00 26.21
C MET A 1 24.33 58.68 26.76
N ASN A 2 23.53 57.62 26.77
CA ASN A 2 23.99 56.24 26.61
C ASN A 2 22.78 55.31 26.45
N GLN A 3 22.57 54.84 25.22
CA GLN A 3 21.52 53.89 24.84
C GLN A 3 21.84 52.50 25.41
N LYS A 4 20.85 51.85 26.02
CA LYS A 4 20.93 50.43 26.39
C LYS A 4 20.48 49.57 25.21
N VAL A 5 21.41 48.84 24.61
CA VAL A 5 21.12 47.79 23.61
C VAL A 5 20.63 46.53 24.33
N LYS A 6 19.40 46.10 24.06
CA LYS A 6 18.86 44.81 24.53
C LYS A 6 19.39 43.67 23.64
N LYS A 7 20.24 42.80 24.18
CA LYS A 7 20.59 41.51 23.54
C LYS A 7 19.35 40.60 23.55
N ARG A 8 18.91 40.15 22.37
CA ARG A 8 17.93 39.06 22.23
C ARG A 8 18.65 37.73 22.48
N LEU A 9 18.30 37.06 23.57
CA LEU A 9 18.69 35.66 23.81
C LEU A 9 17.80 34.77 22.95
N TYR A 10 18.39 34.04 21.99
CA TYR A 10 17.71 32.94 21.31
C TYR A 10 17.46 31.84 22.33
N LYS A 11 16.19 31.62 22.65
CA LYS A 11 15.76 30.54 23.54
C LYS A 11 15.71 29.26 22.71
N ALA A 12 16.77 28.45 22.80
CA ALA A 12 16.75 27.09 22.28
C ALA A 12 15.64 26.32 23.02
N LEU A 13 14.62 25.87 22.28
CA LEU A 13 13.64 24.94 22.80
C LEU A 13 14.30 23.56 22.88
N PRO A 14 14.30 22.88 24.02
CA PRO A 14 14.72 21.48 24.07
C PRO A 14 13.67 20.69 23.28
N VAL A 15 14.09 20.15 22.13
CA VAL A 15 13.28 19.21 21.34
C VAL A 15 13.33 17.86 22.05
N GLY A 16 12.64 17.76 23.18
CA GLY A 16 12.28 16.49 23.79
C GLY A 16 11.06 15.95 23.07
N VAL A 17 11.25 15.22 21.97
CA VAL A 17 10.18 14.37 21.43
C VAL A 17 9.99 13.25 22.44
N ALA A 18 9.01 13.43 23.32
CA ALA A 18 8.49 12.34 24.13
C ALA A 18 7.77 11.37 23.18
N LEU A 19 8.47 10.33 22.74
CA LEU A 19 7.87 9.11 22.22
C LEU A 19 7.14 8.41 23.37
N GLY A 20 5.96 8.95 23.69
CA GLY A 20 5.00 8.30 24.57
C GLY A 20 4.48 7.07 23.85
N VAL A 21 5.03 5.90 24.20
CA VAL A 21 4.40 4.61 23.93
C VAL A 21 3.05 4.63 24.65
N LEU A 22 1.97 4.92 23.92
CA LEU A 22 0.65 4.53 24.37
C LEU A 22 0.58 3.01 24.20
N CYS A 23 1.01 2.27 25.22
CA CYS A 23 0.50 0.93 25.48
C CYS A 23 -0.98 1.07 25.84
N GLY A 24 -1.81 1.36 24.85
CA GLY A 24 -3.24 1.19 24.93
C GLY A 24 -3.50 -0.30 24.90
N SER A 25 -3.72 -0.88 26.06
CA SER A 25 -4.40 -2.16 26.24
C SER A 25 -5.87 -2.05 25.83
N ASN A 26 -6.13 -1.51 24.64
CA ASN A 26 -7.34 -1.79 23.90
C ASN A 26 -7.06 -3.12 23.22
N LEU A 27 -7.29 -4.18 23.99
CA LEU A 27 -7.65 -5.49 23.45
C LEU A 27 -8.45 -5.25 22.19
N ILE A 28 -7.89 -5.72 21.07
CA ILE A 28 -8.49 -5.89 19.76
C ILE A 28 -9.98 -6.19 19.97
N THR A 29 -10.81 -5.15 19.97
CA THR A 29 -12.25 -5.32 20.02
C THR A 29 -12.63 -5.90 18.67
N SER A 30 -13.54 -6.85 18.72
CA SER A 30 -14.08 -7.68 17.64
C SER A 30 -14.71 -6.92 16.45
N GLU A 31 -14.44 -5.62 16.32
CA GLU A 31 -14.97 -4.71 15.31
C GLU A 31 -14.06 -4.56 14.09
N ASN A 32 -12.80 -5.00 14.15
CA ASN A 32 -11.88 -5.05 13.00
C ASN A 32 -12.05 -6.29 12.12
N LYS A 33 -13.27 -6.83 12.03
CA LYS A 33 -13.64 -7.52 10.80
C LYS A 33 -13.82 -6.41 9.77
N VAL A 34 -12.84 -6.19 8.90
CA VAL A 34 -13.18 -5.74 7.54
C VAL A 34 -14.20 -6.75 7.07
N SER A 35 -15.47 -6.37 7.20
CA SER A 35 -16.58 -7.20 6.78
C SER A 35 -16.25 -7.55 5.34
N ALA A 36 -16.30 -8.82 4.99
CA ALA A 36 -16.20 -9.26 3.61
C ALA A 36 -17.49 -8.83 2.88
N THR A 37 -17.77 -7.52 2.87
CA THR A 37 -18.78 -6.90 2.04
C THR A 37 -18.25 -6.97 0.62
N VAL A 38 -18.56 -8.10 0.00
CA VAL A 38 -18.56 -8.23 -1.45
C VAL A 38 -19.75 -7.42 -1.91
N ASP A 39 -19.51 -6.25 -2.50
CA ASP A 39 -20.57 -5.50 -3.18
C ASP A 39 -21.04 -6.30 -4.42
N ALA A 40 -22.30 -6.14 -4.79
CA ALA A 40 -22.85 -6.80 -5.97
C ALA A 40 -22.13 -6.31 -7.23
N SER A 41 -21.92 -7.21 -8.19
CA SER A 41 -21.25 -6.88 -9.45
C SER A 41 -22.06 -5.84 -10.24
N THR A 42 -21.51 -4.64 -10.43
CA THR A 42 -22.04 -3.63 -11.35
C THR A 42 -21.07 -3.51 -12.53
N GLY A 43 -21.54 -3.81 -13.76
CA GLY A 43 -20.75 -3.61 -14.98
C GLY A 43 -19.35 -4.24 -14.95
N GLY A 44 -19.24 -5.47 -14.43
CA GLY A 44 -17.95 -6.16 -14.31
C GLY A 44 -17.01 -5.61 -13.22
N THR A 45 -17.54 -4.90 -12.23
CA THR A 45 -16.74 -4.43 -11.08
C THR A 45 -17.26 -4.98 -9.76
N ILE A 46 -16.35 -5.37 -8.85
CA ILE A 46 -16.66 -6.00 -7.57
C ILE A 46 -15.71 -5.47 -6.50
N ILE A 47 -16.22 -4.99 -5.37
CA ILE A 47 -15.38 -4.66 -4.21
C ILE A 47 -15.12 -5.94 -3.42
N LYS A 48 -13.87 -6.23 -3.08
CA LYS A 48 -13.45 -7.37 -2.25
C LYS A 48 -12.51 -6.90 -1.15
N ALA A 49 -12.46 -7.63 -0.04
CA ALA A 49 -11.37 -7.47 0.93
C ALA A 49 -10.09 -8.14 0.42
N LEU A 50 -8.92 -7.63 0.81
CA LEU A 50 -7.60 -8.23 0.52
C LEU A 50 -7.38 -9.59 1.22
N GLY A 51 -8.25 -9.98 2.15
CA GLY A 51 -8.25 -11.30 2.77
C GLY A 51 -7.16 -11.49 3.83
N SER A 52 -6.69 -12.73 3.96
CA SER A 52 -5.87 -13.18 5.11
C SER A 52 -4.48 -12.52 5.22
N LEU A 53 -3.86 -12.16 4.09
CA LEU A 53 -2.57 -11.45 4.08
C LEU A 53 -2.71 -10.07 4.73
N TYR A 54 -3.79 -9.36 4.41
CA TYR A 54 -4.08 -8.07 5.00
C TYR A 54 -4.39 -8.16 6.50
N THR A 55 -5.17 -9.17 6.92
CA THR A 55 -5.39 -9.43 8.36
C THR A 55 -4.09 -9.67 9.10
N ALA A 56 -3.17 -10.42 8.50
CA ALA A 56 -1.86 -10.68 9.08
C ALA A 56 -1.02 -9.40 9.17
N PHE A 57 -1.00 -8.60 8.09
CA PHE A 57 -0.33 -7.31 8.09
C PHE A 57 -0.84 -6.40 9.22
N LEU A 58 -2.15 -6.32 9.45
CA LEU A 58 -2.72 -5.49 10.52
C LEU A 58 -2.17 -5.84 11.92
N GLN A 59 -1.81 -7.10 12.16
CA GLN A 59 -1.27 -7.55 13.46
C GLN A 59 0.19 -7.17 13.69
N GLU A 60 0.95 -6.89 12.62
CA GLU A 60 2.34 -6.47 12.76
C GLU A 60 2.41 -5.04 13.34
N PRO A 61 3.40 -4.69 14.17
CA PRO A 61 3.57 -3.29 14.57
C PRO A 61 3.93 -2.42 13.36
N LEU A 62 3.51 -1.15 13.36
CA LEU A 62 4.11 -0.15 12.47
C LEU A 62 5.57 0.01 12.88
N ILE A 63 6.48 -0.20 11.94
CA ILE A 63 7.91 -0.16 12.24
C ILE A 63 8.41 1.29 12.13
N ASN A 64 9.55 1.52 12.79
CA ASN A 64 10.24 2.77 13.07
C ASN A 64 10.19 3.90 12.01
N ALA A 65 10.59 5.11 12.42
CA ALA A 65 10.54 6.32 11.58
C ALA A 65 11.25 6.21 10.21
N THR A 66 12.22 5.30 10.07
CA THR A 66 12.90 5.06 8.79
C THR A 66 11.98 4.40 7.78
N GLU A 67 11.11 3.48 8.20
CA GLU A 67 10.15 2.84 7.29
C GLU A 67 9.04 3.78 6.85
N LEU A 68 8.63 4.72 7.71
CA LEU A 68 7.71 5.79 7.33
C LEU A 68 8.31 6.67 6.22
N TYR A 69 9.56 7.14 6.43
CA TYR A 69 10.25 7.93 5.42
C TYR A 69 10.35 7.17 4.08
N ASP A 70 10.68 5.88 4.14
CA ASP A 70 10.77 5.06 2.94
C ASP A 70 9.42 4.89 2.24
N ALA A 71 8.34 4.62 2.99
CA ALA A 71 7.00 4.50 2.43
C ALA A 71 6.50 5.79 1.78
N GLU A 72 6.94 6.94 2.30
CA GLU A 72 6.61 8.27 1.77
C GLU A 72 7.39 8.64 0.50
N HIS A 73 8.64 8.18 0.35
CA HIS A 73 9.57 8.74 -0.65
C HIS A 73 10.15 7.72 -1.63
N TYR A 74 10.12 6.42 -1.33
CA TYR A 74 10.70 5.41 -2.20
C TYR A 74 9.64 4.61 -2.95
N TYR A 75 9.99 4.26 -4.18
CA TYR A 75 9.15 3.49 -5.09
C TYR A 75 9.85 2.18 -5.42
N ILE A 76 9.94 1.29 -4.43
CA ILE A 76 10.74 0.05 -4.48
C ILE A 76 9.96 -1.15 -3.97
N ASP A 77 10.29 -2.35 -4.46
CA ASP A 77 9.60 -3.60 -4.17
C ASP A 77 9.68 -4.06 -2.71
N ASN A 78 10.79 -3.76 -2.02
CA ASN A 78 10.97 -4.06 -0.60
C ASN A 78 9.98 -3.35 0.33
N LEU A 79 9.19 -2.39 -0.19
CA LEU A 79 8.06 -1.79 0.54
C LEU A 79 6.77 -2.62 0.47
N GLN A 80 6.73 -3.72 -0.29
CA GLN A 80 5.57 -4.59 -0.28
C GLN A 80 5.34 -5.18 1.11
N ASN A 81 4.08 -5.15 1.53
CA ASN A 81 3.59 -5.48 2.87
C ASN A 81 4.14 -4.56 3.96
N VAL A 82 4.69 -3.40 3.61
CA VAL A 82 5.12 -2.33 4.53
C VAL A 82 4.42 -1.02 4.13
N GLY A 83 4.85 -0.45 3.00
CA GLY A 83 4.30 0.78 2.41
C GLY A 83 3.06 0.54 1.56
N PHE A 84 2.89 -0.65 0.99
CA PHE A 84 1.74 -1.01 0.15
C PHE A 84 1.45 -2.51 0.24
N VAL A 85 0.28 -2.94 -0.25
CA VAL A 85 -0.07 -4.36 -0.40
C VAL A 85 -0.40 -4.64 -1.85
N ALA A 86 0.23 -5.68 -2.41
CA ALA A 86 -0.11 -6.16 -3.75
C ALA A 86 -1.35 -7.08 -3.66
N PRO A 87 -2.23 -7.06 -4.67
CA PRO A 87 -3.38 -7.95 -4.73
C PRO A 87 -2.97 -9.36 -5.16
N ASP A 88 -3.92 -10.30 -5.10
CA ASP A 88 -3.79 -11.57 -5.79
C ASP A 88 -3.98 -11.37 -7.31
N PHE A 89 -2.89 -11.46 -8.06
CA PHE A 89 -2.91 -11.35 -9.52
C PHE A 89 -3.58 -12.56 -10.19
N LYS A 90 -4.64 -12.31 -10.98
CA LYS A 90 -5.45 -13.33 -11.65
C LYS A 90 -5.78 -12.91 -13.08
N ILE A 91 -5.70 -13.87 -14.01
CA ILE A 91 -6.17 -13.70 -15.38
C ILE A 91 -7.66 -13.38 -15.37
N GLY A 92 -8.06 -12.39 -16.15
CA GLY A 92 -9.41 -11.87 -16.24
C GLY A 92 -9.76 -10.83 -15.17
N GLU A 93 -8.85 -10.51 -14.25
CA GLU A 93 -9.06 -9.50 -13.20
C GLU A 93 -7.97 -8.42 -13.24
N PHE A 94 -8.39 -7.16 -13.10
CA PHE A 94 -7.54 -6.04 -12.75
C PHE A 94 -7.94 -5.53 -11.36
N ALA A 95 -6.96 -5.25 -10.50
CA ALA A 95 -7.23 -4.84 -9.13
C ALA A 95 -6.72 -3.41 -8.86
N LEU A 96 -7.58 -2.59 -8.26
CA LEU A 96 -7.24 -1.31 -7.62
C LEU A 96 -7.42 -1.47 -6.12
N THR A 97 -6.32 -1.41 -5.36
CA THR A 97 -6.30 -1.61 -3.91
C THR A 97 -6.18 -0.28 -3.17
N VAL A 98 -6.86 -0.13 -2.04
CA VAL A 98 -6.67 1.00 -1.11
C VAL A 98 -6.05 0.52 0.19
N TYR A 99 -4.98 1.21 0.58
CA TYR A 99 -4.18 0.86 1.72
C TYR A 99 -3.74 2.12 2.48
N ASP A 100 -3.65 2.03 3.79
CA ASP A 100 -3.14 3.10 4.63
C ASP A 100 -1.94 2.55 5.37
N TYR A 101 -0.80 3.21 5.22
CA TYR A 101 0.39 2.85 5.96
C TYR A 101 0.13 2.87 7.46
N ASN A 102 -0.65 3.84 7.95
CA ASN A 102 -0.92 4.01 9.38
C ASN A 102 -1.99 3.05 9.92
N LYS A 103 -2.52 2.14 9.09
CA LYS A 103 -3.56 1.17 9.46
C LYS A 103 -4.84 1.80 10.00
N SER A 104 -5.15 3.02 9.57
CA SER A 104 -6.40 3.68 9.94
C SER A 104 -7.58 2.99 9.27
N ALA A 105 -8.44 2.37 10.10
CA ALA A 105 -9.67 1.75 9.63
C ALA A 105 -10.64 2.76 8.98
N SER A 106 -10.51 4.06 9.27
CA SER A 106 -11.33 5.12 8.69
C SER A 106 -10.79 5.66 7.36
N TYR A 107 -9.56 5.29 6.98
CA TYR A 107 -9.01 5.71 5.69
C TYR A 107 -9.79 5.06 4.56
N HIS A 108 -10.15 5.88 3.58
CA HIS A 108 -10.88 5.48 2.40
C HIS A 108 -10.56 6.44 1.25
N GLU A 109 -10.75 5.96 0.03
CA GLU A 109 -10.64 6.73 -1.19
C GLU A 109 -11.91 6.53 -2.02
N THR A 110 -12.37 7.58 -2.70
CA THR A 110 -13.54 7.49 -3.59
C THR A 110 -13.09 7.67 -5.02
N PHE A 111 -13.45 6.71 -5.86
CA PHE A 111 -13.13 6.69 -7.27
C PHE A 111 -14.40 6.88 -8.09
N THR A 112 -14.38 7.80 -9.03
CA THR A 112 -15.39 7.85 -10.09
C THR A 112 -15.03 6.78 -11.11
N ILE A 113 -15.90 5.77 -11.23
CA ILE A 113 -15.79 4.66 -12.18
C ILE A 113 -16.67 4.99 -13.37
N THR A 114 -16.12 4.93 -14.58
CA THR A 114 -16.84 5.12 -15.84
C THR A 114 -16.82 3.82 -16.63
N TYR A 115 -18.00 3.33 -16.99
CA TYR A 115 -18.19 2.08 -17.74
C TYR A 115 -18.13 2.32 -19.25
N PRO A 116 -17.94 1.26 -20.06
CA PRO A 116 -17.87 1.39 -21.52
C PRO A 116 -19.12 1.96 -22.19
N ASP A 117 -20.28 1.87 -21.55
CA ASP A 117 -21.54 2.45 -22.02
C ASP A 117 -21.67 3.96 -21.72
N GLY A 118 -20.65 4.56 -21.09
CA GLY A 118 -20.60 5.96 -20.70
C GLY A 118 -21.27 6.28 -19.36
N THR A 119 -21.89 5.30 -18.71
CA THR A 119 -22.42 5.49 -17.35
C THR A 119 -21.28 5.62 -16.35
N SER A 120 -21.52 6.35 -15.25
CA SER A 120 -20.52 6.53 -14.20
C SER A 120 -21.14 6.45 -12.83
N GLU A 121 -20.38 5.94 -11.86
CA GLU A 121 -20.75 5.92 -10.45
C GLU A 121 -19.53 6.17 -9.57
N ASN A 122 -19.76 6.60 -8.34
CA ASN A 122 -18.69 6.73 -7.35
C ASN A 122 -18.65 5.45 -6.50
N LYS A 123 -17.47 4.84 -6.41
CA LYS A 123 -17.20 3.72 -5.50
C LYS A 123 -16.18 4.14 -4.45
N THR A 124 -16.52 3.91 -3.18
CA THR A 124 -15.61 4.14 -2.06
C THR A 124 -14.94 2.84 -1.67
N LEU A 125 -13.61 2.86 -1.60
CA LEU A 125 -12.78 1.76 -1.13
C LEU A 125 -12.15 2.16 0.20
N TYR A 126 -12.37 1.32 1.22
CA TYR A 126 -11.75 1.48 2.53
C TYR A 126 -10.38 0.83 2.59
N HIS A 127 -9.60 1.19 3.61
CA HIS A 127 -8.35 0.51 3.95
C HIS A 127 -8.53 -1.02 3.95
N GLY A 128 -7.73 -1.70 3.13
CA GLY A 128 -7.75 -3.16 3.01
C GLY A 128 -8.74 -3.71 2.00
N GLN A 129 -9.40 -2.85 1.23
CA GLN A 129 -10.29 -3.25 0.13
C GLN A 129 -9.61 -3.06 -1.22
N GLN A 130 -10.15 -3.80 -2.19
CA GLN A 130 -9.80 -3.67 -3.59
C GLN A 130 -11.05 -3.66 -4.46
N LEU A 131 -11.05 -2.83 -5.50
CA LEU A 131 -11.96 -2.91 -6.62
C LEU A 131 -11.37 -3.87 -7.65
N ILE A 132 -12.09 -4.96 -7.90
CA ILE A 132 -11.80 -5.90 -8.99
C ILE A 132 -12.59 -5.46 -10.21
N ILE A 133 -11.91 -5.35 -11.34
CA ILE A 133 -12.46 -4.98 -12.63
C ILE A 133 -12.23 -6.14 -13.59
N THR A 134 -13.30 -6.65 -14.20
CA THR A 134 -13.27 -7.79 -15.14
C THR A 134 -13.77 -7.42 -16.54
N GLN A 135 -14.21 -6.18 -16.72
CA GLN A 135 -14.69 -5.67 -18.00
C GLN A 135 -13.67 -4.69 -18.60
N PRO A 136 -13.22 -4.89 -19.86
CA PRO A 136 -12.36 -3.94 -20.54
C PRO A 136 -13.10 -2.63 -20.80
N GLY A 137 -12.35 -1.52 -20.86
CA GLY A 137 -12.88 -0.18 -21.09
C GLY A 137 -13.46 0.50 -19.85
N VAL A 138 -13.57 -0.20 -18.72
CA VAL A 138 -13.85 0.46 -17.44
C VAL A 138 -12.67 1.37 -17.10
N SER A 139 -12.97 2.62 -16.76
CA SER A 139 -11.98 3.61 -16.38
C SER A 139 -12.28 4.21 -15.01
N PHE A 140 -11.24 4.74 -14.37
CA PHE A 140 -11.37 5.41 -13.09
C PHE A 140 -10.39 6.56 -12.95
N ASN A 141 -10.83 7.61 -12.26
CA ASN A 141 -10.02 8.78 -11.97
C ASN A 141 -9.29 8.63 -10.65
N MET A 142 -8.02 9.06 -10.62
CA MET A 142 -7.19 9.10 -9.42
C MET A 142 -6.64 10.51 -9.22
N SER A 143 -6.65 10.95 -7.97
CA SER A 143 -5.94 12.16 -7.54
C SER A 143 -4.61 11.76 -6.93
N HIS A 144 -3.55 12.50 -7.28
CA HIS A 144 -2.21 12.31 -6.75
C HIS A 144 -1.88 13.42 -5.75
N ASN A 145 -0.87 13.20 -4.91
CA ASN A 145 -0.58 14.09 -3.78
C ASN A 145 -0.01 15.45 -4.20
N ASP A 146 0.49 15.55 -5.44
CA ASP A 146 0.93 16.79 -6.08
C ASP A 146 -0.21 17.58 -6.73
N GLY A 147 -1.46 17.11 -6.61
CA GLY A 147 -2.65 17.72 -7.19
C GLY A 147 -2.89 17.32 -8.65
N VAL A 148 -2.00 16.55 -9.27
CA VAL A 148 -2.19 16.02 -10.61
C VAL A 148 -3.29 14.96 -10.55
N THR A 149 -4.09 14.89 -11.62
CA THR A 149 -5.11 13.84 -11.78
C THR A 149 -4.73 12.91 -12.92
N SER A 150 -5.15 11.66 -12.82
CA SER A 150 -4.99 10.71 -13.90
C SER A 150 -6.22 9.85 -14.08
N THR A 151 -6.57 9.53 -15.32
CA THR A 151 -7.56 8.52 -15.66
C THR A 151 -6.85 7.24 -16.09
N VAL A 152 -7.22 6.12 -15.47
CA VAL A 152 -6.73 4.79 -15.85
C VAL A 152 -7.86 4.05 -16.55
N THR A 153 -7.61 3.49 -17.73
CA THR A 153 -8.57 2.65 -18.45
C THR A 153 -8.09 1.20 -18.47
N VAL A 154 -8.87 0.29 -17.90
CA VAL A 154 -8.54 -1.14 -17.91
C VAL A 154 -8.67 -1.67 -19.34
N THR A 155 -7.56 -2.15 -19.90
CA THR A 155 -7.54 -2.69 -21.27
C THR A 155 -7.78 -4.19 -21.28
N GLN A 156 -8.20 -4.74 -22.44
CA GLN A 156 -8.32 -6.19 -22.60
C GLN A 156 -6.98 -6.89 -22.32
N ASN A 157 -5.86 -6.33 -22.77
CA ASN A 157 -4.53 -6.91 -22.53
C ASN A 157 -4.15 -6.97 -21.04
N MET A 158 -4.60 -6.00 -20.23
CA MET A 158 -4.41 -6.06 -18.77
C MET A 158 -5.17 -7.24 -18.16
N LEU A 159 -6.39 -7.49 -18.62
CA LEU A 159 -7.21 -8.62 -18.17
C LEU A 159 -6.63 -9.96 -18.65
N ASP A 160 -6.26 -10.06 -19.93
CA ASP A 160 -5.74 -11.30 -20.51
C ASP A 160 -4.46 -11.77 -19.81
N ASN A 161 -3.58 -10.83 -19.44
CA ASN A 161 -2.35 -11.16 -18.71
C ASN A 161 -2.59 -11.30 -17.20
N GLY A 162 -3.51 -10.53 -16.62
CA GLY A 162 -3.83 -10.56 -15.19
C GLY A 162 -2.64 -10.27 -14.28
N ASN A 163 -1.64 -9.52 -14.76
CA ASN A 163 -0.34 -9.32 -14.12
C ASN A 163 -0.08 -7.86 -13.73
N LEU A 164 -1.05 -6.96 -13.93
CA LEU A 164 -0.95 -5.55 -13.58
C LEU A 164 -2.02 -5.18 -12.55
N SER A 165 -1.67 -4.29 -11.63
CA SER A 165 -2.61 -3.73 -10.64
C SER A 165 -2.15 -2.37 -10.13
N ILE A 166 -3.00 -1.70 -9.35
CA ILE A 166 -2.66 -0.45 -8.68
C ILE A 166 -2.91 -0.60 -7.18
N CYS A 167 -2.00 -0.07 -6.35
CA CYS A 167 -2.22 0.14 -4.94
C CYS A 167 -2.14 1.64 -4.62
N ARG A 168 -3.26 2.21 -4.18
CA ARG A 168 -3.33 3.59 -3.68
C ARG A 168 -3.07 3.59 -2.19
N THR A 169 -2.11 4.41 -1.78
CA THR A 169 -1.77 4.64 -0.39
C THR A 169 -2.03 6.09 0.01
N ASN A 170 -1.99 6.36 1.31
CA ASN A 170 -2.05 7.71 1.85
C ASN A 170 -0.85 8.59 1.42
N PHE A 171 0.24 7.99 0.93
CA PHE A 171 1.46 8.70 0.51
C PHE A 171 1.67 8.77 -1.01
N GLN A 172 1.36 7.69 -1.73
CA GLN A 172 1.58 7.62 -3.17
C GLN A 172 0.76 6.50 -3.83
N THR A 173 0.74 6.51 -5.17
CA THR A 173 0.12 5.48 -6.00
C THR A 173 1.19 4.55 -6.54
N PHE A 174 1.08 3.25 -6.26
CA PHE A 174 1.94 2.21 -6.81
C PHE A 174 1.26 1.52 -7.99
N PHE A 175 1.87 1.64 -9.17
CA PHE A 175 1.62 0.80 -10.34
C PHE A 175 2.43 -0.48 -10.19
N LEU A 176 1.74 -1.62 -10.14
CA LEU A 176 2.33 -2.89 -9.75
C LEU A 176 2.30 -3.87 -10.92
N LYS A 177 3.41 -4.55 -11.14
CA LYS A 177 3.52 -5.68 -12.05
C LYS A 177 3.87 -6.94 -11.27
N LYS A 178 3.20 -8.05 -11.57
CA LYS A 178 3.45 -9.35 -10.96
C LYS A 178 4.86 -9.82 -11.28
N TYR A 179 5.56 -10.34 -10.28
CA TYR A 179 6.80 -11.08 -10.50
C TYR A 179 6.52 -12.48 -11.07
N ASP A 180 7.39 -12.93 -11.97
CA ASP A 180 7.41 -14.33 -12.43
C ASP A 180 7.87 -15.29 -11.32
N GLN A 181 8.77 -14.80 -10.44
CA GLN A 181 9.26 -15.53 -9.27
C GLN A 181 9.19 -14.64 -8.05
N THR A 182 8.57 -15.14 -6.98
CA THR A 182 8.44 -14.39 -5.73
C THR A 182 9.82 -14.14 -5.11
N LYS A 183 9.96 -12.99 -4.43
CA LYS A 183 11.20 -12.61 -3.74
C LYS A 183 10.97 -12.60 -2.23
N ILE A 184 12.04 -12.82 -1.47
CA ILE A 184 11.98 -12.68 -0.01
C ILE A 184 12.24 -11.21 0.35
N ASN A 185 11.29 -10.59 1.04
CA ASN A 185 11.43 -9.26 1.61
C ASN A 185 12.39 -9.30 2.80
N SER A 186 13.57 -8.72 2.63
CA SER A 186 14.62 -8.74 3.67
C SER A 186 14.25 -7.94 4.91
N ARG A 187 13.38 -6.92 4.77
CA ARG A 187 12.95 -6.08 5.89
C ARG A 187 12.21 -6.92 6.93
N TRP A 188 11.28 -7.76 6.46
CA TRP A 188 10.54 -8.68 7.30
C TRP A 188 11.45 -9.71 7.97
N ILE A 189 12.47 -10.21 7.28
CA ILE A 189 13.47 -11.09 7.90
C ILE A 189 14.18 -10.38 9.07
N SER A 190 14.67 -9.16 8.85
CA SER A 190 15.31 -8.37 9.91
C SER A 190 14.38 -8.07 11.08
N ASN A 191 13.09 -7.86 10.82
CA ASN A 191 12.09 -7.57 11.84
C ASN A 191 11.74 -8.81 12.69
N TYR A 192 11.69 -9.99 12.09
CA TYR A 192 11.42 -11.24 12.82
C TYR A 192 12.65 -11.78 13.56
N PHE A 193 13.87 -11.40 13.13
CA PHE A 193 15.13 -11.82 13.76
C PHE A 193 16.02 -10.63 14.14
N PRO A 194 15.56 -9.73 15.03
CA PRO A 194 16.26 -8.47 15.32
C PRO A 194 17.63 -8.66 16.01
N ASN A 195 17.81 -9.77 16.73
CA ASN A 195 19.02 -10.07 17.50
C ASN A 195 20.08 -10.89 16.72
N ASP A 196 19.75 -11.35 15.52
CA ASP A 196 20.69 -12.12 14.69
C ASP A 196 21.61 -11.18 13.91
N HIS A 197 22.82 -11.62 13.55
CA HIS A 197 23.78 -10.78 12.83
C HIS A 197 23.31 -10.45 11.39
N HIS A 198 22.74 -9.25 11.24
CA HIS A 198 22.16 -8.71 9.99
C HIS A 198 23.12 -8.72 8.79
N ALA A 199 24.43 -8.66 9.03
CA ALA A 199 25.45 -8.69 7.98
C ALA A 199 25.48 -10.02 7.19
N ALA A 200 24.98 -11.11 7.76
CA ALA A 200 24.90 -12.42 7.10
C ALA A 200 23.55 -12.67 6.39
N PHE A 201 22.57 -11.80 6.54
CA PHE A 201 21.22 -11.99 5.99
C PHE A 201 21.15 -12.04 4.47
N PRO A 202 21.92 -11.24 3.70
CA PRO A 202 21.89 -11.36 2.24
C PRO A 202 22.24 -12.76 1.75
N SER A 203 23.23 -13.41 2.38
CA SER A 203 23.72 -14.73 1.99
C SER A 203 22.89 -15.89 2.53
N ASN A 204 22.18 -15.70 3.64
CA ASN A 204 21.44 -16.75 4.34
C ASN A 204 19.91 -16.54 4.35
N ARG A 205 19.39 -15.65 3.50
CA ARG A 205 17.99 -15.22 3.53
C ARG A 205 16.99 -16.38 3.48
N SER A 206 17.25 -17.38 2.65
CA SER A 206 16.40 -18.56 2.53
C SER A 206 16.34 -19.37 3.83
N ILE A 207 17.47 -19.50 4.55
CA ILE A 207 17.50 -20.22 5.84
C ILE A 207 16.62 -19.51 6.86
N TYR A 208 16.67 -18.17 6.91
CA TYR A 208 15.83 -17.39 7.80
C TYR A 208 14.36 -17.44 7.41
N PHE A 209 14.07 -17.36 6.12
CA PHE A 209 12.71 -17.48 5.60
C PHE A 209 12.08 -18.83 5.96
N GLU A 210 12.84 -19.93 5.92
CA GLU A 210 12.33 -21.25 6.29
C GLU A 210 11.97 -21.39 7.79
N ARG A 211 12.53 -20.54 8.66
CA ARG A 211 12.21 -20.53 10.09
C ARG A 211 10.92 -19.79 10.42
N LEU A 212 10.39 -19.01 9.47
CA LEU A 212 9.14 -18.27 9.64
C LEU A 212 7.94 -19.22 9.60
N ASN A 213 6.88 -18.89 10.33
CA ASN A 213 5.59 -19.57 10.19
C ASN A 213 4.90 -19.16 8.86
N ASP A 214 3.85 -19.88 8.46
CA ASP A 214 3.18 -19.65 7.17
C ASP A 214 2.68 -18.21 6.98
N THR A 215 2.18 -17.57 8.05
CA THR A 215 1.71 -16.19 8.02
C THR A 215 2.86 -15.22 7.79
N GLN A 216 3.95 -15.40 8.54
CA GLN A 216 5.17 -14.59 8.41
C GLN A 216 5.82 -14.80 7.03
N LYS A 217 5.83 -16.02 6.49
CA LYS A 217 6.30 -16.31 5.14
C LYS A 217 5.50 -15.53 4.09
N LYS A 218 4.17 -15.48 4.22
CA LYS A 218 3.31 -14.70 3.30
C LYS A 218 3.64 -13.20 3.35
N ILE A 219 3.80 -12.63 4.55
CA ILE A 219 4.18 -11.21 4.71
C ILE A 219 5.58 -10.95 4.16
N ALA A 220 6.54 -11.84 4.42
CA ALA A 220 7.91 -11.74 3.95
C ALA A 220 8.09 -12.10 2.46
N THR A 221 7.00 -12.34 1.72
CA THR A 221 7.02 -12.64 0.29
C THR A 221 6.60 -11.42 -0.52
N ILE A 222 7.44 -11.03 -1.47
CA ILE A 222 7.17 -10.00 -2.48
C ILE A 222 6.63 -10.71 -3.73
N THR A 223 5.48 -10.26 -4.20
CA THR A 223 4.77 -10.82 -5.36
C THR A 223 4.68 -9.82 -6.52
N ALA A 224 5.00 -8.55 -6.28
CA ALA A 224 4.96 -7.50 -7.29
C ALA A 224 6.16 -6.56 -7.23
N GLU A 225 6.51 -6.02 -8.38
CA GLU A 225 7.39 -4.87 -8.51
C GLU A 225 6.59 -3.59 -8.79
N PRO A 226 6.90 -2.48 -8.12
CA PRO A 226 6.51 -1.17 -8.58
C PRO A 226 7.16 -0.86 -9.93
N VAL A 227 6.36 -0.47 -10.92
CA VAL A 227 6.83 -0.07 -12.26
C VAL A 227 6.47 1.38 -12.54
N SER A 228 7.16 2.00 -13.49
CA SER A 228 6.83 3.35 -13.94
C SER A 228 5.48 3.39 -14.69
N SER A 229 4.87 4.56 -14.79
CA SER A 229 3.63 4.72 -15.57
C SER A 229 3.82 4.41 -17.06
N SER A 230 5.01 4.63 -17.62
CA SER A 230 5.34 4.23 -18.99
C SER A 230 5.41 2.72 -19.16
N GLU A 231 5.88 1.99 -18.14
CA GLU A 231 5.97 0.53 -18.16
C GLU A 231 4.63 -0.16 -17.84
N PHE A 232 3.72 0.53 -17.16
CA PHE A 232 2.38 0.02 -16.82
C PHE A 232 1.49 -0.18 -18.07
N GLY A 233 1.91 0.32 -19.23
CA GLY A 233 1.15 0.34 -20.47
C GLY A 233 0.29 1.60 -20.53
N GLY A 234 0.24 2.26 -21.70
CA GLY A 234 -0.33 3.61 -21.94
C GLY A 234 -1.83 3.81 -21.70
N ALA A 235 -2.41 3.02 -20.80
CA ALA A 235 -3.75 3.12 -20.24
C ALA A 235 -3.96 4.29 -19.26
N ILE A 236 -2.90 5.06 -18.96
CA ILE A 236 -2.93 6.18 -18.01
C ILE A 236 -2.85 7.48 -18.79
N VAL A 237 -3.85 8.34 -18.61
CA VAL A 237 -3.88 9.71 -19.14
C VAL A 237 -3.73 10.67 -17.97
N TRP A 238 -2.78 11.59 -18.05
CA TRP A 238 -2.49 12.58 -17.01
C TRP A 238 -3.12 13.94 -17.36
N SER A 239 -3.71 14.60 -16.38
CA SER A 239 -4.28 15.95 -16.48
C SER A 239 -3.75 16.85 -15.37
N SER A 240 -3.24 18.00 -15.78
CA SER A 240 -2.74 19.09 -14.94
C SER A 240 -3.82 20.11 -14.62
#